data_AF-A0A0R3N8W3-F1
#
_entry.id   AF-A0A0R3N8W3-F1
#
_cell.length_a   1.000
_cell.length_b   1.000
_cell.length_c   1.000
_cell.angle_alpha   90.00
_cell.angle_beta   90.00
_cell.angle_gamma   90.00
#
_symmetry.space_group_name_H-M   'P 1'
#
loop_
_entity.id
_entity.type
_entity.pdbx_description
1 polymer ?
#
loop_
_entity_poly.entity_id
_entity_poly.type
_entity_poly.pdbx_seq_one_letter_code
_entity_poly.pdbx_strand_id
1 'polypeptide(L)'
;MSRPPLPPFTRETAAQKARMAEDAWNSRDPVRVSLAYTEDSRWRNRAEFFQGREAIVEFLTRKWAKEHEYRLIKDLWAFDQNRIAVRFQYEWHDDTGQWHRSYGNEQWEFDEHGLMRRREASINDIAIKESERRFHWPAPGPRPTDVAGLSENPL
;
A
#
# COMPACT_ATOMS: atom_id res chain seq x y z
N MET A 1 -8.24 -17.03 11.03
CA MET A 1 -8.25 -15.88 11.96
C MET A 1 -8.90 -14.70 11.26
N SER A 2 -9.71 -13.93 11.97
CA SER A 2 -10.27 -12.67 11.47
C SER A 2 -9.27 -11.52 11.62
N ARG A 3 -9.35 -10.53 10.73
CA ARG A 3 -8.52 -9.33 10.70
C ARG A 3 -9.42 -8.09 10.63
N PRO A 4 -9.99 -7.61 11.75
CA PRO A 4 -10.83 -6.42 11.74
C PRO A 4 -10.06 -5.18 11.26
N PRO A 5 -10.73 -4.14 10.75
CA PRO A 5 -12.18 -4.04 10.52
C PRO A 5 -12.71 -5.03 9.48
N LEU A 6 -13.93 -5.53 9.68
CA LEU A 6 -14.61 -6.50 8.80
C LEU A 6 -15.62 -5.78 7.90
N PRO A 7 -15.88 -6.27 6.67
CA PRO A 7 -16.95 -5.75 5.84
C PRO A 7 -18.35 -6.14 6.39
N PRO A 8 -19.42 -5.40 6.05
CA PRO A 8 -19.43 -4.21 5.21
C PRO A 8 -18.81 -2.98 5.92
N PHE A 9 -18.05 -2.19 5.17
CA PHE A 9 -17.35 -1.05 5.74
C PHE A 9 -18.23 0.19 5.87
N THR A 10 -17.95 0.97 6.90
CA THR A 10 -18.31 2.40 7.03
C THR A 10 -17.14 3.26 6.55
N ARG A 11 -17.34 4.56 6.39
CA ARG A 11 -16.25 5.49 6.02
C ARG A 11 -15.10 5.43 7.02
N GLU A 12 -15.42 5.41 8.31
CA GLU A 12 -14.45 5.33 9.41
C GLU A 12 -13.65 4.02 9.35
N THR A 13 -14.33 2.88 9.26
CA THR A 13 -13.67 1.57 9.24
C THR A 13 -12.90 1.32 7.94
N ALA A 14 -13.35 1.85 6.80
CA ALA A 14 -12.60 1.83 5.55
C ALA A 14 -11.31 2.67 5.62
N ALA A 15 -11.39 3.87 6.21
CA ALA A 15 -10.21 4.71 6.43
C ALA A 15 -9.22 4.05 7.40
N GLN A 16 -9.72 3.44 8.48
CA GLN A 16 -8.91 2.64 9.40
C GLN A 16 -8.26 1.45 8.68
N LYS A 17 -8.98 0.76 7.80
CA LYS A 17 -8.44 -0.36 7.00
C LYS A 17 -7.31 0.11 6.08
N ALA A 18 -7.48 1.27 5.43
CA ALA A 18 -6.45 1.88 4.58
C ALA A 18 -5.20 2.26 5.39
N ARG A 19 -5.37 2.86 6.57
CA ARG A 19 -4.27 3.21 7.48
C ARG A 19 -3.53 1.97 8.00
N MET A 20 -4.24 0.92 8.40
CA MET A 20 -3.61 -0.35 8.80
C MET A 20 -2.81 -1.01 7.68
N ALA A 21 -3.30 -0.90 6.43
CA ALA A 21 -2.55 -1.35 5.26
C ALA A 21 -1.32 -0.46 5.01
N GLU A 22 -1.44 0.86 5.14
CA GLU A 22 -0.30 1.79 5.08
C GLU A 22 0.81 1.40 6.06
N ASP A 23 0.46 1.19 7.34
CA ASP A 23 1.39 0.82 8.40
C ASP A 23 2.09 -0.52 8.11
N ALA A 24 1.33 -1.51 7.64
CA ALA A 24 1.89 -2.81 7.28
C ALA A 24 2.90 -2.68 6.13
N TRP A 25 2.56 -1.95 5.06
CA TRP A 25 3.44 -1.76 3.91
C TRP A 25 4.69 -0.94 4.26
N ASN A 26 4.58 0.04 5.16
CA ASN A 26 5.72 0.82 5.65
C ASN A 26 6.70 0.02 6.54
N SER A 27 6.30 -1.15 7.05
CA SER A 27 7.23 -2.07 7.71
C SER A 27 8.24 -2.69 6.74
N ARG A 28 7.90 -2.74 5.44
CA ARG A 28 8.70 -3.38 4.37
C ARG A 28 9.03 -4.85 4.66
N ASP A 29 8.15 -5.52 5.41
CA ASP A 29 8.23 -6.94 5.74
C ASP A 29 7.26 -7.73 4.85
N PRO A 30 7.76 -8.53 3.88
CA PRO A 30 6.94 -9.30 2.96
C PRO A 30 5.97 -10.26 3.65
N VAL A 31 6.43 -10.94 4.70
CA VAL A 31 5.62 -11.95 5.41
C VAL A 31 4.53 -11.26 6.21
N ARG A 32 4.88 -10.21 6.97
CA ARG A 32 3.88 -9.44 7.74
C ARG A 32 2.80 -8.86 6.85
N VAL A 33 3.15 -8.36 5.67
CA VAL A 33 2.19 -7.80 4.72
C VAL A 33 1.32 -8.89 4.09
N SER A 34 1.90 -10.04 3.71
CA SER A 34 1.14 -11.14 3.07
C SER A 34 0.02 -11.71 3.97
N LEU A 35 0.16 -11.63 5.29
CA LEU A 35 -0.86 -12.03 6.27
C LEU A 35 -2.16 -11.21 6.22
N ALA A 36 -2.19 -10.07 5.50
CA ALA A 36 -3.42 -9.30 5.29
C ALA A 36 -4.27 -9.81 4.10
N TYR A 37 -3.78 -10.81 3.36
CA TYR A 37 -4.40 -11.35 2.16
C TYR A 37 -4.90 -12.78 2.39
N THR A 38 -5.91 -13.23 1.63
CA THR A 38 -6.32 -14.65 1.65
C THR A 38 -5.21 -15.53 1.07
N GLU A 39 -5.23 -16.83 1.38
CA GLU A 39 -4.23 -17.79 0.89
C GLU A 39 -4.20 -17.89 -0.63
N ASP A 40 -5.34 -17.64 -1.27
CA ASP A 40 -5.59 -17.67 -2.70
C ASP A 40 -5.76 -16.27 -3.33
N SER A 41 -5.35 -15.20 -2.63
CA SER A 41 -5.59 -13.81 -3.03
C SER A 41 -5.04 -13.51 -4.42
N ARG A 42 -5.84 -12.83 -5.26
CA ARG A 42 -5.49 -12.53 -6.66
C ARG A 42 -5.00 -11.10 -6.81
N TRP A 43 -3.83 -10.93 -7.40
CA TRP A 43 -3.21 -9.63 -7.60
C TRP A 43 -3.00 -9.29 -9.06
N ARG A 44 -3.24 -8.02 -9.37
CA ARG A 44 -2.58 -7.32 -10.46
C ARG A 44 -1.80 -6.16 -9.87
N ASN A 45 -0.48 -6.15 -10.05
CA ASN A 45 0.36 -5.01 -9.71
C ASN A 45 1.04 -4.48 -10.97
N ARG A 46 0.66 -3.27 -11.41
CA ARG A 46 1.05 -2.75 -12.73
C ARG A 46 0.67 -3.75 -13.83
N ALA A 47 1.67 -4.39 -14.45
CA ALA A 47 1.52 -5.40 -15.49
C ALA A 47 1.80 -6.84 -15.00
N GLU A 48 2.15 -7.04 -13.72
CA GLU A 48 2.35 -8.36 -13.14
C GLU A 48 1.05 -8.92 -12.55
N PHE A 49 0.80 -10.20 -12.80
CA PHE A 49 -0.37 -10.94 -12.31
C PHE A 49 0.09 -12.18 -11.56
N PHE A 50 -0.44 -12.40 -10.36
CA PHE A 50 -0.07 -13.54 -9.54
C PHE A 50 -1.15 -13.85 -8.50
N GLN A 51 -1.06 -15.04 -7.90
CA GLN A 51 -2.04 -15.53 -6.93
C GLN A 51 -1.36 -16.16 -5.73
N GLY A 52 -1.90 -15.88 -4.55
CA GLY A 52 -1.58 -16.53 -3.30
C GLY A 52 -0.47 -15.86 -2.49
N ARG A 53 -0.43 -16.18 -1.20
CA ARG A 53 0.48 -15.52 -0.23
C ARG A 53 1.95 -15.70 -0.56
N GLU A 54 2.35 -16.87 -1.04
CA GLU A 54 3.74 -17.14 -1.43
C GLU A 54 4.19 -16.22 -2.56
N ALA A 55 3.42 -16.13 -3.65
CA ALA A 55 3.70 -15.21 -4.76
C ALA A 55 3.67 -13.73 -4.33
N ILE A 56 2.81 -13.36 -3.37
CA ILE A 56 2.81 -12.03 -2.76
C ILE A 56 4.13 -11.77 -2.02
N VAL A 57 4.61 -12.73 -1.20
CA VAL A 57 5.88 -12.61 -0.48
C VAL A 57 7.04 -12.44 -1.46
N GLU A 58 7.09 -13.24 -2.53
CA GLU A 58 8.11 -13.12 -3.58
C GLU A 58 8.08 -11.74 -4.25
N PHE A 59 6.91 -11.26 -4.65
CA PHE A 59 6.73 -9.94 -5.25
C PHE A 59 7.22 -8.83 -4.31
N LEU A 60 6.81 -8.87 -3.04
CA LEU A 60 7.17 -7.85 -2.05
C LEU A 60 8.67 -7.88 -1.72
N THR A 61 9.28 -9.07 -1.72
CA THR A 61 10.73 -9.23 -1.55
C THR A 61 11.48 -8.56 -2.69
N ARG A 62 11.09 -8.81 -3.95
CA ARG A 62 11.68 -8.11 -5.12
C ARG A 62 11.43 -6.60 -5.07
N LYS A 63 10.24 -6.18 -4.67
CA LYS A 63 9.86 -4.76 -4.56
C LYS A 63 10.82 -4.01 -3.64
N TRP A 64 11.01 -4.48 -2.42
CA TRP A 64 11.84 -3.76 -1.43
C TRP A 64 13.34 -4.05 -1.54
N ALA A 65 13.75 -5.01 -2.38
CA ALA A 65 15.14 -5.09 -2.83
C ALA A 65 15.51 -3.97 -3.81
N LYS A 66 14.52 -3.41 -4.54
CA LYS A 66 14.71 -2.32 -5.51
C LYS A 66 14.34 -0.94 -4.94
N GLU A 67 13.25 -0.87 -4.18
CA GLU A 67 12.67 0.38 -3.72
C GLU A 67 13.21 0.78 -2.34
N HIS A 68 14.40 1.37 -2.31
CA HIS A 68 15.10 1.76 -1.08
C HIS A 68 14.46 2.97 -0.42
N GLU A 69 14.66 3.09 0.90
CA GLU A 69 14.10 4.21 1.69
C GLU A 69 12.59 4.44 1.52
N TYR A 70 11.87 3.39 1.12
CA TYR A 70 10.43 3.41 0.84
C TYR A 70 9.61 3.97 2.01
N ARG A 71 8.80 4.98 1.70
CA ARG A 71 7.84 5.64 2.59
C ARG A 71 6.52 5.84 1.86
N LEU A 72 5.43 5.37 2.43
CA LEU A 72 4.10 5.31 1.80
C LEU A 72 3.06 6.08 2.61
N ILE A 73 2.18 6.77 1.89
CA ILE A 73 0.92 7.30 2.40
C ILE A 73 -0.24 6.74 1.58
N LYS A 74 -1.30 6.27 2.24
CA LYS A 74 -2.56 5.80 1.64
C LYS A 74 -3.72 6.62 2.18
N ASP A 75 -4.62 7.04 1.30
CA ASP A 75 -5.89 7.65 1.67
C ASP A 75 -7.08 6.96 1.01
N LEU A 76 -8.16 6.86 1.77
CA LEU A 76 -9.45 6.38 1.29
C LEU A 76 -9.97 7.32 0.20
N TRP A 77 -10.30 6.76 -0.97
CA TRP A 77 -10.99 7.49 -2.03
C TRP A 77 -12.51 7.23 -1.98
N ALA A 78 -12.90 5.95 -1.96
CA ALA A 78 -14.29 5.52 -1.85
C ALA A 78 -14.36 4.12 -1.25
N PHE A 79 -15.55 3.70 -0.82
CA PHE A 79 -15.82 2.34 -0.38
C PHE A 79 -17.25 1.94 -0.75
N ASP A 80 -17.48 0.64 -0.90
CA ASP A 80 -18.79 0.05 -1.13
C ASP A 80 -18.81 -1.39 -0.60
N GLN A 81 -19.65 -1.68 0.39
CA GLN A 81 -19.75 -2.98 1.04
C GLN A 81 -18.39 -3.54 1.48
N ASN A 82 -17.88 -4.57 0.80
CA ASN A 82 -16.60 -5.23 1.06
C ASN A 82 -15.46 -4.74 0.16
N ARG A 83 -15.62 -3.59 -0.49
CA ARG A 83 -14.64 -3.00 -1.41
C ARG A 83 -14.18 -1.63 -0.93
N ILE A 84 -12.90 -1.36 -1.16
CA ILE A 84 -12.26 -0.08 -0.85
C ILE A 84 -11.43 0.36 -2.06
N ALA A 85 -11.62 1.60 -2.50
CA ALA A 85 -10.74 2.28 -3.44
C ALA A 85 -9.81 3.22 -2.67
N VAL A 86 -8.51 3.10 -2.91
CA VAL A 86 -7.46 3.86 -2.23
C VAL A 86 -6.60 4.58 -3.26
N ARG A 87 -6.26 5.83 -2.95
CA ARG A 87 -5.17 6.56 -3.58
C ARG A 87 -3.95 6.50 -2.68
N PHE A 88 -2.76 6.42 -3.26
CA PHE A 88 -1.54 6.38 -2.49
C PHE A 88 -0.38 7.04 -3.21
N GLN A 89 0.59 7.50 -2.43
CA GLN A 89 1.89 7.93 -2.94
C GLN A 89 2.99 7.29 -2.11
N TYR A 90 4.10 6.94 -2.75
CA TYR A 90 5.29 6.53 -2.02
C TYR A 90 6.56 7.12 -2.64
N GLU A 91 7.53 7.42 -1.79
CA GLU A 91 8.85 7.92 -2.19
C GLU A 91 9.90 6.87 -1.88
N TRP A 92 10.87 6.72 -2.80
CA TRP A 92 11.94 5.74 -2.73
C TRP A 92 13.09 6.17 -3.66
N HIS A 93 14.25 5.53 -3.54
CA HIS A 93 15.31 5.65 -4.54
C HIS A 93 15.79 4.28 -5.02
N ASP A 94 16.29 4.21 -6.24
CA ASP A 94 16.86 2.98 -6.80
C ASP A 94 18.34 2.78 -6.39
N ASP A 95 18.97 1.73 -6.91
CA ASP A 95 20.38 1.39 -6.66
C ASP A 95 21.36 2.45 -7.17
N THR A 96 20.93 3.34 -8.07
CA THR A 96 21.73 4.45 -8.62
C THR A 96 21.61 5.72 -7.78
N GLY A 97 20.71 5.73 -6.80
CA GLY A 97 20.39 6.90 -5.99
C GLY A 97 19.37 7.84 -6.64
N GLN A 98 18.78 7.47 -7.79
CA GLN A 98 17.72 8.26 -8.40
C GLN A 98 16.45 8.14 -7.56
N TRP A 99 15.98 9.28 -7.05
CA TRP A 99 14.74 9.35 -6.28
C TRP A 99 13.51 9.33 -7.20
N HIS A 100 12.47 8.67 -6.71
CA HIS A 100 11.18 8.57 -7.38
C HIS A 100 10.05 8.91 -6.41
N ARG A 101 9.01 9.55 -6.95
CA ARG A 101 7.69 9.54 -6.32
C ARG A 101 6.74 8.73 -7.18
N SER A 102 6.16 7.71 -6.59
CA SER A 102 5.20 6.83 -7.24
C SER A 102 3.79 7.21 -6.84
N TYR A 103 2.92 7.40 -7.82
CA TYR A 103 1.51 7.73 -7.65
C TYR A 103 0.68 6.51 -8.00
N GLY A 104 -0.21 6.10 -7.10
CA GLY A 104 -0.95 4.86 -7.23
C GLY A 104 -2.43 4.98 -6.94
N ASN A 105 -3.20 4.19 -7.66
CA ASN A 105 -4.59 3.87 -7.33
C ASN A 105 -4.68 2.36 -7.14
N GLU A 106 -5.32 1.93 -6.06
CA GLU A 106 -5.60 0.52 -5.83
C GLU A 106 -7.03 0.24 -5.39
N GLN A 107 -7.55 -0.89 -5.87
CA GLN A 107 -8.89 -1.37 -5.59
C GLN A 107 -8.78 -2.71 -4.85
N TRP A 108 -9.45 -2.77 -3.71
CA TRP A 108 -9.39 -3.89 -2.78
C TRP A 108 -10.76 -4.53 -2.65
N GLU A 109 -10.79 -5.86 -2.58
CA GLU A 109 -11.97 -6.62 -2.21
C GLU A 109 -11.61 -7.58 -1.07
N PHE A 110 -12.46 -7.61 -0.04
CA PHE A 110 -12.23 -8.38 1.19
C PHE A 110 -13.21 -9.54 1.34
N ASP A 111 -12.78 -10.59 2.01
CA ASP A 111 -13.66 -11.66 2.52
C ASP A 111 -14.34 -11.27 3.85
N GLU A 112 -15.21 -12.13 4.35
CA GLU A 112 -15.93 -11.93 5.63
C GLU A 112 -15.01 -11.93 6.86
N HIS A 113 -13.79 -12.47 6.73
CA HIS A 113 -12.77 -12.46 7.78
C HIS A 113 -11.88 -11.21 7.72
N GLY A 114 -12.14 -10.29 6.78
CA GLY A 114 -11.39 -9.05 6.64
C GLY A 114 -10.02 -9.20 5.97
N LEU A 115 -9.78 -10.34 5.32
CA LEU A 115 -8.59 -10.57 4.49
C LEU A 115 -8.86 -10.13 3.06
N MET A 116 -7.86 -9.54 2.41
CA MET A 116 -8.01 -9.06 1.04
C MET A 116 -7.88 -10.22 0.05
N ARG A 117 -8.97 -10.54 -0.66
CA ARG A 117 -9.02 -11.63 -1.64
C ARG A 117 -8.70 -11.20 -3.07
N ARG A 118 -8.80 -9.89 -3.36
CA ARG A 118 -8.42 -9.29 -4.64
C ARG A 118 -7.76 -7.94 -4.42
N ARG A 119 -6.64 -7.72 -5.11
CA ARG A 119 -5.92 -6.43 -5.14
C ARG A 119 -5.56 -6.06 -6.57
N GLU A 120 -6.00 -4.90 -7.00
CA GLU A 120 -5.56 -4.32 -8.26
C GLU A 120 -4.89 -3.00 -8.00
N ALA A 121 -3.68 -2.81 -8.50
CA ALA A 121 -2.92 -1.58 -8.30
C ALA A 121 -2.32 -1.11 -9.62
N SER A 122 -2.64 0.13 -9.99
CA SER A 122 -2.00 0.86 -11.09
C SER A 122 -1.13 1.96 -10.50
N ILE A 123 0.13 2.02 -10.94
CA ILE A 123 1.16 2.85 -10.33
C ILE A 123 2.01 3.45 -11.44
N ASN A 124 2.28 4.75 -11.36
CA ASN A 124 3.14 5.50 -12.26
C ASN A 124 4.24 6.20 -11.45
N ASP A 125 5.48 6.12 -11.93
CA ASP A 125 6.64 6.70 -11.26
C ASP A 125 7.05 7.98 -11.98
N ILE A 126 7.36 9.02 -11.20
CA ILE A 126 8.05 10.20 -11.69
C ILE A 126 9.42 10.28 -11.01
N ALA A 127 10.44 10.64 -11.78
CA ALA A 127 11.75 10.96 -11.22
C ALA A 127 11.66 12.30 -10.48
N ILE A 128 12.27 12.37 -9.30
CA ILE A 128 12.36 13.60 -8.50
C ILE A 128 13.80 13.81 -8.03
N LYS A 129 14.14 15.04 -7.67
CA LYS A 129 15.35 15.34 -6.91
C LYS A 129 15.13 14.97 -5.44
N GLU A 130 16.21 14.66 -4.73
CA GLU A 130 16.13 14.43 -3.29
C GLU A 130 15.52 15.63 -2.54
N SER A 131 15.84 16.86 -2.95
CA SER A 131 15.28 18.09 -2.38
C SER A 131 13.78 18.25 -2.59
N GLU A 132 13.17 17.48 -3.50
CA GLU A 132 11.74 17.53 -3.79
C GLU A 132 10.93 16.53 -2.97
N ARG A 133 11.60 15.68 -2.15
CA ARG A 133 10.96 14.72 -1.25
C ARG A 133 10.01 15.41 -0.28
N ARG A 134 8.90 14.74 0.01
CA ARG A 134 7.86 15.18 0.95
C ARG A 134 7.80 14.29 2.19
N PHE A 135 8.35 13.07 2.14
CA PHE A 135 8.22 12.07 3.20
C PHE A 135 9.55 11.89 3.96
N HIS A 136 9.59 12.39 5.21
CA HIS A 136 10.84 12.57 5.97
C HIS A 136 10.89 11.85 7.33
N TRP A 137 9.94 10.97 7.65
CA TRP A 137 9.98 10.22 8.91
C TRP A 137 10.99 9.04 8.87
N PRO A 138 11.39 8.47 10.02
CA PRO A 138 12.27 7.30 10.04
C PRO A 138 11.66 6.08 9.33
N ALA A 139 12.43 5.40 8.48
CA ALA A 139 12.03 4.16 7.80
C ALA A 139 13.01 3.01 8.15
N PRO A 140 12.57 1.74 8.33
CA PRO A 140 11.20 1.24 8.15
C PRO A 140 10.33 1.58 9.35
N GLY A 141 9.06 1.88 9.12
CA GLY A 141 8.14 2.18 10.22
C GLY A 141 6.90 2.96 9.79
N PRO A 142 5.82 2.86 10.58
CA PRO A 142 4.56 3.53 10.27
C PRO A 142 4.77 5.04 10.18
N ARG A 143 3.99 5.70 9.31
CA ARG A 143 3.96 7.16 9.26
C ARG A 143 3.49 7.68 10.63
N PRO A 144 4.21 8.62 11.27
CA PRO A 144 3.77 9.23 12.53
C PRO A 144 2.36 9.84 12.45
N THR A 145 1.65 9.91 13.57
CA THR A 145 0.25 10.38 13.61
C THR A 145 0.09 11.87 13.33
N ASP A 146 1.15 12.65 13.55
CA ASP A 146 1.22 14.10 13.31
C ASP A 146 1.63 14.46 11.87
N VAL A 147 2.12 13.50 11.08
CA VAL A 147 2.35 13.68 9.65
C VAL A 147 1.02 13.56 8.92
N ALA A 148 0.64 14.60 8.17
CA ALA A 148 -0.61 14.62 7.41
C ALA A 148 -0.68 13.50 6.35
N GLY A 149 -1.91 13.20 5.90
CA GLY A 149 -2.16 12.32 4.75
C GLY A 149 -1.79 12.98 3.42
N LEU A 150 -2.31 12.46 2.31
CA LEU A 150 -2.14 13.09 1.01
C LEU A 150 -2.93 14.39 0.94
N SER A 151 -2.40 15.37 0.22
CA SER A 151 -3.12 16.59 -0.10
C SER A 151 -4.32 16.32 -1.01
N GLU A 152 -5.38 17.12 -0.85
CA GLU A 152 -6.49 17.15 -1.82
C GLU A 152 -6.02 17.58 -3.21
N ASN A 153 -4.99 18.44 -3.27
CA ASN A 153 -4.33 18.80 -4.52
C ASN A 153 -3.37 17.69 -4.96
N PRO A 154 -3.54 17.10 -6.16
CA PRO A 154 -2.64 16.08 -6.68
C PRO A 154 -1.28 16.62 -7.16
N LEU A 155 -1.13 17.94 -7.31
CA LEU A 155 0.10 18.64 -7.74
C LEU A 155 0.92 19.10 -6.53
#